data_AF-A0A1T3NNC0-F1
#
_entry.id   AF-A0A1T3NNC0-F1
#
_cell.length_a   1.000
_cell.length_b   1.000
_cell.length_c   1.000
_cell.angle_alpha   90.00
_cell.angle_beta   90.00
_cell.angle_gamma   90.00
#
_symmetry.space_group_name_H-M   'P 1'
#
loop_
_entity.id
_entity.type
_entity.pdbx_description
1 polymer ?
#
loop_
_entity_poly.entity_id
_entity_poly.type
_entity_poly.pdbx_seq_one_letter_code
_entity_poly.pdbx_strand_id
1 'polypeptide(L)'
;MRNRFYPGKSMDVRHWYVEQSYHRRTAATLARLGLGPGVLCGLDVELGTDGALTVFPGVAVDGHGRLIVVDEQVRIEHPNQPTDCAGDPKGDPIETGTVVLRLCRHECGAEYARMPVVDCEVREECVPSLTLERFSLRITAGEPDPVGLSAAQCAAIFPTRPGEHFDRREKVADTVEHDCGCVEECLALATVTYDPPDAPDLDTVTARPVVYSNRVLFDLLMGLAARVDRCCADTTAPPRITGLWPKVGTGANADTWRAFVAEKRLEIAFDRPLVDAAFDAPDTWLGLWQLDHLGARRLTLTRAGGAFTRVTVPAGGEGVAYTVGLQSEGLLTSTVFVVGSRVALGGPPRAQGPDGLALDPDLVGTALTTADRNTLWTLTPGAPRDTTLNTLIDRAPLTAVPPFPSGNGTQGGEMHVFTPFPPPTLGAEERAPRLLRVWPEGGVRPDRAGALRFARRPLIRLTVDRALADAALADPEGWVRLFQAVREGDRIARFRRLELGGGVAGRSEDESPAPAESITYIFEVTGAEPDGEFLLQVRSSDTVPVPPVGADAPTLALDADFLGTALDNHTLFSIWSGDRHPLPSLRGGALGTRSTVGERLFDGTPGGFLHIAFTAAPE
;
A
#
# COMPACT_ATOMS: atom_id res chain seq x y z
N MET A 1 -6.99 3.42 57.40
CA MET A 1 -6.84 2.63 58.66
C MET A 1 -8.13 1.88 58.93
N ARG A 2 -8.04 0.63 59.39
CA ARG A 2 -9.20 -0.22 59.74
C ARG A 2 -9.02 -0.71 61.17
N ASN A 3 -10.10 -0.77 61.96
CA ASN A 3 -10.01 -1.26 63.33
C ASN A 3 -9.82 -2.78 63.33
N ARG A 4 -8.76 -3.28 63.99
CA ARG A 4 -8.54 -4.71 64.21
C ARG A 4 -9.14 -5.12 65.56
N PHE A 5 -10.19 -5.92 65.53
CA PHE A 5 -10.81 -6.51 66.72
C PHE A 5 -10.00 -7.71 67.21
N TYR A 6 -9.81 -7.82 68.53
CA TYR A 6 -9.19 -8.97 69.20
C TYR A 6 -9.81 -9.16 70.59
N PRO A 7 -9.82 -10.39 71.15
CA PRO A 7 -10.39 -10.65 72.48
C PRO A 7 -9.76 -9.77 73.56
N GLY A 8 -10.60 -9.17 74.41
CA GLY A 8 -10.15 -8.29 75.50
C GLY A 8 -9.80 -6.86 75.08
N LYS A 9 -9.96 -6.49 73.81
CA LYS A 9 -9.74 -5.11 73.36
C LYS A 9 -10.80 -4.17 73.95
N SER A 10 -10.36 -3.16 74.71
CA SER A 10 -11.24 -2.05 75.13
C SER A 10 -11.62 -1.19 73.93
N MET A 11 -12.91 -0.89 73.80
CA MET A 11 -13.48 -0.11 72.70
C MET A 11 -13.92 1.26 73.22
N ASP A 12 -13.38 2.32 72.62
CA ASP A 12 -13.74 3.70 72.89
C ASP A 12 -14.34 4.37 71.64
N VAL A 13 -14.74 5.64 71.77
CA VAL A 13 -15.31 6.44 70.68
C VAL A 13 -14.39 6.48 69.45
N ARG A 14 -13.06 6.58 69.66
CA ARG A 14 -12.09 6.62 68.56
C ARG A 14 -12.13 5.35 67.72
N HIS A 15 -12.27 4.19 68.36
CA HIS A 15 -12.33 2.91 67.63
C HIS A 15 -13.59 2.82 66.74
N TRP A 16 -14.74 3.27 67.24
CA TRP A 16 -15.98 3.30 66.45
C TRP A 16 -15.93 4.34 65.34
N TYR A 17 -15.39 5.53 65.62
CA TYR A 17 -15.20 6.57 64.63
C TYR A 17 -14.29 6.10 63.48
N VAL A 18 -13.19 5.41 63.79
CA VAL A 18 -12.28 4.83 62.77
C VAL A 18 -13.01 3.80 61.91
N GLU A 19 -13.85 2.94 62.50
CA GLU A 19 -14.60 1.92 61.76
C GLU A 19 -15.68 2.55 60.86
N GLN A 20 -16.48 3.48 61.36
CA GLN A 20 -17.48 4.20 60.56
C GLN A 20 -16.82 5.00 59.43
N SER A 21 -15.75 5.72 59.74
CA SER A 21 -14.96 6.46 58.76
C SER A 21 -14.34 5.55 57.69
N TYR A 22 -14.02 4.29 58.03
CA TYR A 22 -13.51 3.32 57.06
C TYR A 22 -14.61 2.91 56.07
N HIS A 23 -15.80 2.53 56.56
CA HIS A 23 -16.91 2.15 55.68
C HIS A 23 -17.41 3.32 54.82
N ARG A 24 -17.58 4.51 55.41
CA ARG A 24 -17.97 5.74 54.67
C ARG A 24 -16.97 6.07 53.56
N ARG A 25 -15.68 6.08 53.86
CA ARG A 25 -14.64 6.35 52.85
C ARG A 25 -14.54 5.23 51.81
N THR A 26 -14.77 3.98 52.19
CA THR A 26 -14.76 2.86 51.24
C THR A 26 -15.92 2.97 50.27
N ALA A 27 -17.15 3.21 50.76
CA ALA A 27 -18.32 3.45 49.92
C ALA A 27 -18.12 4.66 49.01
N ALA A 28 -17.60 5.77 49.56
CA ALA A 28 -17.32 6.97 48.77
C ALA A 28 -16.24 6.73 47.70
N THR A 29 -15.18 5.99 48.04
CA THR A 29 -14.13 5.62 47.06
C THR A 29 -14.72 4.75 45.95
N LEU A 30 -15.57 3.76 46.27
CA LEU A 30 -16.20 2.90 45.27
C LEU A 30 -17.16 3.69 44.37
N ALA A 31 -17.98 4.58 44.94
CA ALA A 31 -18.85 5.44 44.16
C ALA A 31 -18.05 6.40 43.26
N ARG A 32 -17.03 7.06 43.79
CA ARG A 32 -16.18 7.98 43.02
C ARG A 32 -15.46 7.29 41.86
N LEU A 33 -14.89 6.11 42.09
CA LEU A 33 -14.11 5.40 41.07
C LEU A 33 -14.98 4.58 40.10
N GLY A 34 -16.12 4.08 40.56
CA GLY A 34 -16.98 3.19 39.77
C GLY A 34 -18.11 3.91 39.05
N LEU A 35 -18.67 4.97 39.65
CA LEU A 35 -19.84 5.69 39.14
C LEU A 35 -19.49 7.11 38.69
N GLY A 36 -18.57 7.77 39.40
CA GLY A 36 -18.32 9.21 39.25
C GLY A 36 -19.39 10.07 39.94
N PRO A 37 -19.22 11.41 39.91
CA PRO A 37 -20.23 12.33 40.42
C PRO A 37 -21.44 12.42 39.49
N GLY A 38 -22.63 12.57 40.07
CA GLY A 38 -23.86 12.86 39.33
C GLY A 38 -25.13 12.34 39.98
N VAL A 39 -26.26 12.62 39.33
CA VAL A 39 -27.60 12.19 39.75
C VAL A 39 -27.79 10.71 39.43
N LEU A 40 -28.21 9.93 40.44
CA LEU A 40 -28.55 8.51 40.29
C LEU A 40 -30.01 8.30 39.90
N CYS A 41 -30.92 9.05 40.52
CA CYS A 41 -32.36 9.05 40.23
C CYS A 41 -33.07 10.28 40.83
N GLY A 42 -34.22 10.65 40.27
CA GLY A 42 -35.01 11.80 40.74
C GLY A 42 -34.23 13.11 40.62
N LEU A 43 -34.45 14.06 41.55
CA LEU A 43 -33.84 15.40 41.51
C LEU A 43 -34.19 16.20 40.25
N ASP A 44 -35.39 15.98 39.73
CA ASP A 44 -35.90 16.79 38.64
C ASP A 44 -36.15 18.22 39.12
N VAL A 45 -35.98 19.18 38.21
CA VAL A 45 -36.15 20.60 38.49
C VAL A 45 -37.22 21.12 37.56
N GLU A 46 -38.22 21.79 38.12
CA GLU A 46 -39.28 22.44 37.37
C GLU A 46 -39.30 23.95 37.68
N LEU A 47 -39.56 24.75 36.64
CA LEU A 47 -39.77 26.19 36.76
C LEU A 47 -41.27 26.47 36.79
N GLY A 48 -41.73 27.01 37.92
CA GLY A 48 -43.11 27.42 38.12
C GLY A 48 -43.48 28.65 37.31
N THR A 49 -44.78 28.85 37.06
CA THR A 49 -45.30 30.04 36.36
C THR A 49 -45.05 31.35 37.11
N ASP A 50 -44.75 31.26 38.40
CA ASP A 50 -44.39 32.37 39.28
C ASP A 50 -42.88 32.63 39.33
N GLY A 51 -42.10 31.92 38.51
CA GLY A 51 -40.64 32.05 38.44
C GLY A 51 -39.89 31.30 39.54
N ALA A 52 -40.57 30.56 40.44
CA ALA A 52 -39.90 29.77 41.46
C ALA A 52 -39.41 28.43 40.90
N LEU A 53 -38.27 27.93 41.40
CA LEU A 53 -37.79 26.59 41.08
C LEU A 53 -38.29 25.58 42.09
N THR A 54 -38.59 24.38 41.62
CA THR A 54 -38.98 23.26 42.46
C THR A 54 -38.09 22.05 42.18
N VAL A 55 -37.38 21.59 43.21
CA VAL A 55 -36.51 20.40 43.17
C VAL A 55 -37.26 19.23 43.76
N PHE A 56 -37.40 18.14 43.00
CA PHE A 56 -38.08 16.93 43.44
C PHE A 56 -37.14 15.99 44.21
N PRO A 57 -37.69 15.08 45.05
CA PRO A 57 -36.90 14.08 45.75
C PRO A 57 -36.02 13.23 44.83
N GLY A 58 -34.88 12.77 45.35
CA GLY A 58 -33.96 11.91 44.61
C GLY A 58 -32.61 11.74 45.29
N VAL A 59 -31.68 11.12 44.56
CA VAL A 59 -30.36 10.74 45.09
C VAL A 59 -29.26 11.09 44.09
N ALA A 60 -28.15 11.59 44.60
CA ALA A 60 -26.95 11.87 43.82
C ALA A 60 -25.66 11.44 44.54
N VAL A 61 -24.55 11.45 43.80
CA VAL A 61 -23.19 11.22 44.28
C VAL A 61 -22.35 12.46 44.00
N ASP A 62 -21.76 13.09 45.01
CA ASP A 62 -20.91 14.28 44.82
C ASP A 62 -19.49 13.98 44.29
N GLY A 63 -18.68 15.01 44.06
CA GLY A 63 -17.28 14.86 43.59
C GLY A 63 -16.36 14.07 44.54
N HIS A 64 -16.77 13.90 45.79
CA HIS A 64 -16.06 13.07 46.78
C HIS A 64 -16.59 11.64 46.84
N GLY A 65 -17.56 11.28 46.00
CA GLY A 65 -18.22 9.97 45.99
C GLY A 65 -19.29 9.80 47.08
N ARG A 66 -19.69 10.88 47.74
CA ARG A 66 -20.62 10.84 48.87
C ARG A 66 -22.06 10.89 48.36
N LEU A 67 -22.94 10.09 48.96
CA LEU A 67 -24.37 10.16 48.65
C LEU A 67 -24.97 11.45 49.20
N ILE A 68 -25.83 12.08 48.39
CA ILE A 68 -26.72 13.17 48.78
C ILE A 68 -28.15 12.69 48.53
N VAL A 69 -28.96 12.71 49.58
CA VAL A 69 -30.37 12.31 49.52
C VAL A 69 -31.23 13.55 49.74
N VAL A 70 -32.12 13.82 48.79
CA VAL A 70 -33.20 14.80 48.91
C VAL A 70 -34.47 14.00 49.07
N ASP A 71 -35.01 13.99 50.29
CA ASP A 71 -36.17 13.19 50.68
C ASP A 71 -37.50 13.90 50.44
N GLU A 72 -37.50 15.23 50.45
CA GLU A 72 -38.67 16.07 50.25
C GLU A 72 -38.50 17.05 49.09
N GLN A 73 -39.63 17.50 48.54
CA GLN A 73 -39.65 18.52 47.51
C GLN A 73 -39.23 19.87 48.11
N VAL A 74 -38.28 20.55 47.46
CA VAL A 74 -37.80 21.86 47.90
C VAL A 74 -38.15 22.92 46.88
N ARG A 75 -38.81 23.98 47.35
CA ARG A 75 -39.18 25.13 46.54
C ARG A 75 -38.26 26.30 46.82
N ILE A 76 -37.78 26.96 45.78
CA ILE A 76 -36.87 28.10 45.80
C ILE A 76 -37.60 29.30 45.19
N GLU A 77 -38.01 30.24 46.03
CA GLU A 77 -38.81 31.39 45.60
C GLU A 77 -38.03 32.40 44.74
N HIS A 78 -36.72 32.53 44.95
CA HIS A 78 -35.87 33.52 44.27
C HIS A 78 -34.67 32.85 43.59
N PRO A 79 -34.88 32.11 42.49
CA PRO A 79 -33.80 31.37 41.83
C PRO A 79 -32.78 32.26 41.14
N ASN A 80 -33.06 33.56 40.97
CA ASN A 80 -32.12 34.56 40.46
C ASN A 80 -31.18 35.14 41.53
N GLN A 81 -31.38 34.84 42.81
CA GLN A 81 -30.57 35.36 43.91
C GLN A 81 -29.41 34.40 44.21
N PRO A 82 -28.14 34.75 43.89
CA PRO A 82 -27.02 33.90 44.26
C PRO A 82 -26.91 33.75 45.78
N THR A 83 -26.38 32.61 46.22
CA THR A 83 -26.24 32.27 47.64
C THR A 83 -24.78 31.98 47.99
N ASP A 84 -24.43 32.15 49.27
CA ASP A 84 -23.12 31.78 49.79
C ASP A 84 -23.03 30.28 50.16
N CYS A 85 -22.02 29.91 50.95
CA CYS A 85 -21.81 28.52 51.35
C CYS A 85 -22.83 28.02 52.40
N ALA A 86 -23.45 28.92 53.17
CA ALA A 86 -24.51 28.59 54.11
C ALA A 86 -25.90 28.52 53.45
N GLY A 87 -26.01 29.00 52.19
CA GLY A 87 -27.29 29.15 51.49
C GLY A 87 -27.92 30.53 51.72
N ASP A 88 -27.19 31.45 52.35
CA ASP A 88 -27.65 32.82 52.58
C ASP A 88 -27.49 33.66 51.30
N PRO A 89 -28.37 34.63 51.04
CA PRO A 89 -28.25 35.52 49.87
C PRO A 89 -26.90 36.23 49.81
N LYS A 90 -26.26 36.21 48.64
CA LYS A 90 -24.96 36.82 48.38
C LYS A 90 -24.97 37.66 47.11
N GLY A 91 -24.81 38.98 47.27
CA GLY A 91 -24.81 39.93 46.15
C GLY A 91 -26.21 40.26 45.64
N ASP A 92 -26.27 40.99 44.52
CA ASP A 92 -27.52 41.40 43.91
C ASP A 92 -28.15 40.25 43.09
N PRO A 93 -29.50 40.21 42.97
CA PRO A 93 -30.18 39.28 42.06
C PRO A 93 -29.69 39.43 40.61
N ILE A 94 -29.56 38.32 39.89
CA ILE A 94 -29.19 38.31 38.48
C ILE A 94 -30.42 38.68 37.64
N GLU A 95 -30.44 39.90 37.11
CA GLU A 95 -31.49 40.36 36.20
C GLU A 95 -31.27 39.86 34.76
N THR A 96 -30.01 39.74 34.33
CA THR A 96 -29.66 39.23 33.01
C THR A 96 -28.45 38.31 33.09
N GLY A 97 -28.54 37.12 32.50
CA GLY A 97 -27.48 36.12 32.49
C GLY A 97 -27.89 34.76 33.05
N THR A 98 -26.90 33.89 33.27
CA THR A 98 -27.13 32.49 33.70
C THR A 98 -26.82 32.32 35.19
N VAL A 99 -27.65 31.52 35.86
CA VAL A 99 -27.37 30.98 37.20
C VAL A 99 -27.42 29.46 37.18
N VAL A 100 -26.63 28.84 38.04
CA VAL A 100 -26.55 27.39 38.22
C VAL A 100 -27.13 27.02 39.58
N LEU A 101 -28.12 26.14 39.59
CA LEU A 101 -28.61 25.50 40.80
C LEU A 101 -27.72 24.30 41.12
N ARG A 102 -27.04 24.35 42.27
CA ARG A 102 -26.10 23.33 42.73
C ARG A 102 -26.60 22.62 43.99
N LEU A 103 -26.49 21.30 44.02
CA LEU A 103 -26.78 20.44 45.17
C LEU A 103 -25.48 20.08 45.90
N CYS A 104 -25.36 20.51 47.14
CA CYS A 104 -24.19 20.27 47.99
C CYS A 104 -24.53 19.32 49.13
N ARG A 105 -23.56 18.48 49.52
CA ARG A 105 -23.66 17.73 50.79
C ARG A 105 -23.46 18.70 51.95
N HIS A 106 -24.29 18.57 53.00
CA HIS A 106 -24.13 19.33 54.24
C HIS A 106 -24.22 18.40 55.44
N GLU A 107 -23.25 18.44 56.35
CA GLU A 107 -23.28 17.70 57.61
C GLU A 107 -23.38 18.69 58.77
N CYS A 108 -24.34 18.47 59.67
CA CYS A 108 -24.45 19.26 60.89
C CYS A 108 -24.54 18.36 62.12
N GLY A 109 -23.97 18.84 63.23
CA GLY A 109 -24.13 18.18 64.52
C GLY A 109 -25.57 18.33 65.04
N ALA A 110 -26.10 17.29 65.66
CA ALA A 110 -27.40 17.30 66.30
C ALA A 110 -27.33 16.63 67.68
N GLU A 111 -28.38 16.82 68.47
CA GLU A 111 -28.52 16.26 69.82
C GLU A 111 -27.29 16.54 70.69
N TYR A 112 -26.97 17.82 70.89
CA TYR A 112 -25.80 18.23 71.66
C TYR A 112 -25.89 17.76 73.12
N ALA A 113 -24.87 17.05 73.57
CA ALA A 113 -24.71 16.59 74.94
C ALA A 113 -23.57 17.34 75.62
N ARG A 114 -23.74 17.64 76.91
CA ARG A 114 -22.66 18.17 77.74
C ARG A 114 -21.74 17.02 78.14
N MET A 115 -20.48 17.09 77.76
CA MET A 115 -19.47 16.14 78.19
C MET A 115 -18.36 16.86 78.95
N PRO A 116 -17.94 16.35 80.12
CA PRO A 116 -16.73 16.83 80.78
C PRO A 116 -15.54 16.41 79.92
N VAL A 117 -14.87 17.39 79.30
CA VAL A 117 -13.64 17.15 78.57
C VAL A 117 -12.52 17.11 79.59
N VAL A 118 -11.91 15.94 79.76
CA VAL A 118 -10.76 15.76 80.63
C VAL A 118 -9.51 16.15 79.85
N ASP A 119 -9.30 17.46 79.68
CA ASP A 119 -7.97 18.00 79.43
C ASP A 119 -7.32 18.41 80.77
N CYS A 120 -6.17 19.07 80.78
CA CYS A 120 -5.52 19.50 82.03
C CYS A 120 -6.41 20.40 82.90
N GLU A 121 -7.49 20.95 82.34
CA GLU A 121 -8.56 21.65 83.04
C GLU A 121 -9.91 20.94 82.78
N VAL A 122 -10.64 20.58 83.84
CA VAL A 122 -11.98 19.97 83.66
C VAL A 122 -12.94 21.05 83.18
N ARG A 123 -13.27 21.07 81.89
CA ARG A 123 -14.26 21.97 81.28
C ARG A 123 -15.41 21.19 80.64
N GLU A 124 -16.63 21.70 80.78
CA GLU A 124 -17.79 21.16 80.07
C GLU A 124 -17.79 21.70 78.63
N GLU A 125 -17.78 20.80 77.65
CA GLU A 125 -18.04 21.15 76.26
C GLU A 125 -19.37 20.54 75.79
N CYS A 126 -20.12 21.29 74.98
CA CYS A 126 -21.27 20.76 74.27
C CYS A 126 -20.78 20.13 72.96
N VAL A 127 -20.91 18.81 72.85
CA VAL A 127 -20.53 18.05 71.66
C VAL A 127 -21.76 17.42 71.03
N PRO A 128 -21.86 17.37 69.69
CA PRO A 128 -22.99 16.72 69.04
C PRO A 128 -22.93 15.21 69.29
N SER A 129 -24.06 14.60 69.68
CA SER A 129 -24.14 13.14 69.84
C SER A 129 -24.53 12.43 68.54
N LEU A 130 -25.10 13.17 67.57
CA LEU A 130 -25.43 12.69 66.23
C LEU A 130 -24.88 13.62 65.15
N THR A 131 -24.65 13.05 63.96
CA THR A 131 -24.39 13.82 62.73
C THR A 131 -25.58 13.64 61.81
N LEU A 132 -26.26 14.74 61.47
CA LEU A 132 -27.31 14.73 60.45
C LEU A 132 -26.66 14.93 59.10
N GLU A 133 -26.84 13.95 58.22
CA GLU A 133 -26.49 14.07 56.81
C GLU A 133 -27.64 14.77 56.09
N ARG A 134 -27.43 16.03 55.69
CA ARG A 134 -28.38 16.87 54.99
C ARG A 134 -27.81 17.27 53.62
N PHE A 135 -28.56 18.08 52.90
CA PHE A 135 -28.13 18.74 51.70
C PHE A 135 -28.32 20.26 51.84
N SER A 136 -27.65 21.01 50.97
CA SER A 136 -27.96 22.42 50.73
C SER A 136 -28.06 22.68 49.23
N LEU A 137 -29.00 23.53 48.86
CA LEU A 137 -29.14 24.03 47.50
C LEU A 137 -28.46 25.40 47.44
N ARG A 138 -27.58 25.58 46.45
CA ARG A 138 -26.86 26.83 46.21
C ARG A 138 -27.15 27.36 44.84
N ILE A 139 -27.26 28.68 44.72
CA ILE A 139 -27.38 29.38 43.44
C ILE A 139 -26.06 30.10 43.19
N THR A 140 -25.40 29.79 42.08
CA THR A 140 -24.15 30.46 41.67
C THR A 140 -24.36 31.15 40.33
N ALA A 141 -23.91 32.40 40.21
CA ALA A 141 -23.93 33.11 38.94
C ALA A 141 -22.86 32.57 37.97
N GLY A 142 -23.17 32.59 36.67
CA GLY A 142 -22.27 32.18 35.59
C GLY A 142 -22.74 30.92 34.85
N GLU A 143 -21.96 30.55 33.85
CA GLU A 143 -22.15 29.32 33.08
C GLU A 143 -21.72 28.09 33.90
N PRO A 144 -22.37 26.93 33.71
CA PRO A 144 -21.99 25.70 34.37
C PRO A 144 -20.69 25.15 33.80
N ASP A 145 -20.00 24.34 34.58
CA ASP A 145 -18.90 23.54 34.07
C ASP A 145 -19.44 22.51 33.05
N PRO A 146 -18.77 22.33 31.90
CA PRO A 146 -19.24 21.41 30.88
C PRO A 146 -19.20 19.96 31.41
N VAL A 147 -20.32 19.25 31.27
CA VAL A 147 -20.42 17.84 31.65
C VAL A 147 -19.88 16.95 30.53
N GLY A 148 -18.97 16.03 30.87
CA GLY A 148 -18.46 15.01 29.96
C GLY A 148 -17.24 15.46 29.16
N LEU A 149 -17.03 14.83 27.99
CA LEU A 149 -15.89 15.13 27.13
C LEU A 149 -16.15 16.43 26.35
N SER A 150 -15.19 17.35 26.38
CA SER A 150 -15.22 18.53 25.52
C SER A 150 -15.23 18.13 24.04
N ALA A 151 -15.72 19.01 23.16
CA ALA A 151 -15.69 18.79 21.72
C ALA A 151 -14.27 18.50 21.20
N ALA A 152 -13.25 19.14 21.78
CA ALA A 152 -11.85 18.89 21.47
C ALA A 152 -11.41 17.47 21.87
N GLN A 153 -11.80 16.99 23.06
CA GLN A 153 -11.51 15.63 23.50
C GLN A 153 -12.23 14.59 22.63
N CYS A 154 -13.50 14.82 22.29
CA CYS A 154 -14.25 13.98 21.37
C CYS A 154 -13.60 13.90 19.99
N ALA A 155 -13.18 15.03 19.41
CA ALA A 155 -12.50 15.07 18.12
C ALA A 155 -11.14 14.35 18.15
N ALA A 156 -10.42 14.41 19.28
CA ALA A 156 -9.17 13.68 19.48
C ALA A 156 -9.37 12.15 19.56
N ILE A 157 -10.44 11.69 20.22
CA ILE A 157 -10.76 10.25 20.39
C ILE A 157 -11.42 9.67 19.12
N PHE A 158 -12.21 10.47 18.41
CA PHE A 158 -12.97 10.09 17.22
C PHE A 158 -12.65 10.98 16.01
N PRO A 159 -11.41 10.95 15.49
CA PRO A 159 -11.06 11.75 14.31
C PRO A 159 -11.80 11.23 13.08
N THR A 160 -12.18 12.14 12.17
CA THR A 160 -12.85 11.81 10.90
C THR A 160 -12.03 10.84 10.04
N ARG A 161 -10.70 10.88 10.16
CA ARG A 161 -9.76 9.96 9.50
C ARG A 161 -8.68 9.53 10.50
N PRO A 162 -8.84 8.36 11.16
CA PRO A 162 -7.78 7.82 12.00
C PRO A 162 -6.57 7.44 11.11
N GLY A 163 -5.36 7.75 11.56
CA GLY A 163 -4.13 7.31 10.90
C GLY A 163 -3.94 5.79 10.99
N GLU A 164 -3.05 5.23 10.16
CA GLU A 164 -2.79 3.78 10.07
C GLU A 164 -2.39 3.14 11.42
N HIS A 165 -1.81 3.91 12.34
CA HIS A 165 -1.39 3.47 13.67
C HIS A 165 -2.23 4.08 14.81
N PHE A 166 -3.45 4.53 14.53
CA PHE A 166 -4.30 5.15 15.56
C PHE A 166 -4.83 4.10 16.54
N ASP A 167 -4.27 4.04 17.76
CA ASP A 167 -4.87 3.32 18.87
C ASP A 167 -5.83 4.22 19.66
N ARG A 168 -7.13 3.94 19.53
CA ARG A 168 -8.17 4.70 20.22
C ARG A 168 -8.07 4.57 21.74
N ARG A 169 -7.63 3.42 22.27
CA ARG A 169 -7.50 3.20 23.71
C ARG A 169 -6.38 4.07 24.29
N GLU A 170 -5.25 4.15 23.59
CA GLU A 170 -4.15 5.07 23.96
C GLU A 170 -4.63 6.52 23.95
N LYS A 171 -5.37 6.94 22.90
CA LYS A 171 -5.92 8.30 22.84
C LYS A 171 -6.93 8.61 23.91
N VAL A 172 -7.78 7.67 24.32
CA VAL A 172 -8.65 7.88 25.48
C VAL A 172 -7.82 8.08 26.74
N ALA A 173 -6.78 7.27 26.96
CA ALA A 173 -5.93 7.39 28.14
C ALA A 173 -5.16 8.73 28.20
N ASP A 174 -4.67 9.23 27.06
CA ASP A 174 -3.97 10.52 26.96
C ASP A 174 -4.90 11.73 27.11
N THR A 175 -6.12 11.62 26.57
CA THR A 175 -7.04 12.76 26.40
C THR A 175 -7.95 12.96 27.62
N VAL A 176 -8.29 11.86 28.28
CA VAL A 176 -9.09 11.86 29.51
C VAL A 176 -8.11 11.83 30.67
N GLU A 177 -7.49 12.97 30.95
CA GLU A 177 -6.66 13.13 32.14
C GLU A 177 -7.55 12.93 33.37
N HIS A 178 -7.30 11.86 34.12
CA HIS A 178 -8.03 11.56 35.34
C HIS A 178 -7.36 12.33 36.47
N ASP A 179 -7.66 13.62 36.61
CA ASP A 179 -7.34 14.27 37.87
C ASP A 179 -8.18 13.60 38.97
N CYS A 180 -7.53 12.75 39.76
CA CYS A 180 -8.13 12.14 40.94
C CYS A 180 -8.28 13.16 42.08
N GLY A 181 -7.91 14.43 41.82
CA GLY A 181 -8.22 15.61 42.60
C GLY A 181 -9.70 15.73 42.90
N CYS A 182 -10.01 16.28 44.06
CA CYS A 182 -11.38 16.46 44.53
C CYS A 182 -12.04 17.59 43.74
N VAL A 183 -12.67 17.26 42.61
CA VAL A 183 -13.36 18.23 41.76
C VAL A 183 -14.76 18.45 42.33
N GLU A 184 -14.88 19.54 43.08
CA GLU A 184 -16.12 20.18 43.58
C GLU A 184 -17.03 19.41 44.56
N GLU A 185 -17.43 20.08 45.64
CA GLU A 185 -18.33 19.53 46.68
C GLU A 185 -19.80 19.47 46.27
N CYS A 186 -20.18 20.09 45.15
CA CYS A 186 -21.58 20.30 44.76
C CYS A 186 -21.82 19.92 43.30
N LEU A 187 -23.02 19.41 43.01
CA LEU A 187 -23.44 18.99 41.67
C LEU A 187 -24.38 20.01 41.05
N ALA A 188 -24.15 20.41 39.80
CA ALA A 188 -25.14 21.18 39.06
C ALA A 188 -26.40 20.32 38.78
N LEU A 189 -27.58 20.82 39.14
CA LEU A 189 -28.86 20.18 38.85
C LEU A 189 -29.54 20.79 37.62
N ALA A 190 -29.44 22.11 37.48
CA ALA A 190 -30.04 22.85 36.37
C ALA A 190 -29.38 24.22 36.22
N THR A 191 -29.57 24.83 35.06
CA THR A 191 -29.25 26.23 34.79
C THR A 191 -30.51 27.00 34.46
N VAL A 192 -30.56 28.25 34.91
CA VAL A 192 -31.62 29.19 34.54
C VAL A 192 -30.99 30.39 33.87
N THR A 193 -31.44 30.69 32.65
CA THR A 193 -30.96 31.82 31.87
C THR A 193 -32.04 32.90 31.81
N TYR A 194 -31.69 34.10 32.27
CA TYR A 194 -32.54 35.28 32.26
C TYR A 194 -32.15 36.15 31.06
N ASP A 195 -32.59 35.78 29.87
CA ASP A 195 -32.42 36.58 28.65
C ASP A 195 -33.55 36.30 27.64
N PRO A 196 -34.66 37.08 27.64
CA PRO A 196 -34.87 38.30 28.42
C PRO A 196 -35.22 38.02 29.92
N PRO A 197 -35.06 39.02 30.82
CA PRO A 197 -35.24 38.87 32.27
C PRO A 197 -36.59 38.27 32.72
N ASP A 198 -37.67 38.64 32.04
CA ASP A 198 -39.04 38.27 32.41
C ASP A 198 -39.48 36.89 31.88
N ALA A 199 -38.60 36.20 31.13
CA ALA A 199 -38.89 34.90 30.54
C ALA A 199 -37.70 33.94 30.78
N PRO A 200 -37.44 33.52 32.03
CA PRO A 200 -36.35 32.62 32.33
C PRO A 200 -36.49 31.30 31.59
N ASP A 201 -35.38 30.84 30.98
CA ASP A 201 -35.28 29.54 30.34
C ASP A 201 -34.58 28.55 31.29
N LEU A 202 -35.19 27.38 31.48
CA LEU A 202 -34.69 26.34 32.38
C LEU A 202 -34.08 25.20 31.54
N ASP A 203 -32.78 24.97 31.72
CA ASP A 203 -32.07 23.82 31.16
C ASP A 203 -31.72 22.83 32.28
N THR A 204 -32.32 21.65 32.21
CA THR A 204 -32.12 20.56 33.19
C THR A 204 -31.22 19.44 32.67
N VAL A 205 -30.64 19.60 31.48
CA VAL A 205 -29.94 18.52 30.77
C VAL A 205 -28.47 18.84 30.57
N THR A 206 -28.12 20.02 30.03
CA THR A 206 -26.76 20.29 29.55
C THR A 206 -25.72 20.29 30.68
N ALA A 207 -26.08 20.88 31.83
CA ALA A 207 -25.20 21.01 32.98
C ALA A 207 -25.31 19.85 33.99
N ARG A 208 -26.29 18.95 33.83
CA ARG A 208 -26.67 17.98 34.85
C ARG A 208 -25.90 16.66 34.63
N PRO A 209 -24.90 16.31 35.46
CA PRO A 209 -24.26 15.01 35.39
C PRO A 209 -25.24 13.92 35.82
N VAL A 210 -25.47 12.94 34.95
CA VAL A 210 -26.32 11.76 35.23
C VAL A 210 -25.46 10.51 35.22
N VAL A 211 -25.54 9.73 36.30
CA VAL A 211 -24.86 8.46 36.43
C VAL A 211 -25.81 7.35 36.00
N TYR A 212 -25.49 6.69 34.90
CA TYR A 212 -26.25 5.53 34.42
C TYR A 212 -25.76 4.25 35.08
N SER A 213 -26.69 3.35 35.42
CA SER A 213 -26.30 2.01 35.87
C SER A 213 -25.59 1.23 34.75
N ASN A 214 -24.69 0.31 35.12
CA ASN A 214 -24.01 -0.58 34.15
C ASN A 214 -24.98 -1.32 33.24
N ARG A 215 -26.19 -1.63 33.72
CA ARG A 215 -27.25 -2.24 32.91
C ARG A 215 -27.73 -1.30 31.80
N VAL A 216 -28.06 -0.05 32.13
CA VAL A 216 -28.50 0.95 31.15
C VAL A 216 -27.39 1.25 30.14
N LEU A 217 -26.15 1.41 30.59
CA LEU A 217 -25.00 1.59 29.70
C LEU A 217 -24.83 0.41 28.74
N PHE A 218 -24.96 -0.82 29.24
CA PHE A 218 -24.91 -2.02 28.39
C PHE A 218 -26.05 -2.05 27.36
N ASP A 219 -27.28 -1.72 27.76
CA ASP A 219 -28.43 -1.66 26.86
C ASP A 219 -28.23 -0.59 25.76
N LEU A 220 -27.66 0.59 26.11
CA LEU A 220 -27.30 1.63 25.14
C LEU A 220 -26.21 1.17 24.17
N LEU A 221 -25.17 0.50 24.66
CA LEU A 221 -24.11 -0.08 23.83
C LEU A 221 -24.67 -1.13 22.87
N MET A 222 -25.61 -1.96 23.33
CA MET A 222 -26.25 -2.95 22.47
C MET A 222 -27.16 -2.31 21.42
N GLY A 223 -27.92 -1.27 21.79
CA GLY A 223 -28.70 -0.48 20.84
C GLY A 223 -27.84 0.19 19.76
N LEU A 224 -26.67 0.71 20.15
CA LEU A 224 -25.68 1.25 19.23
C LEU A 224 -25.09 0.17 18.31
N ALA A 225 -24.67 -0.97 18.87
CA ALA A 225 -24.15 -2.09 18.10
C ALA A 225 -25.17 -2.57 17.06
N ALA A 226 -26.44 -2.77 17.44
CA ALA A 226 -27.50 -3.15 16.50
C ALA A 226 -27.77 -2.10 15.42
N ARG A 227 -27.52 -0.81 15.69
CA ARG A 227 -27.61 0.26 14.69
C ARG A 227 -26.40 0.23 13.75
N VAL A 228 -25.20 0.00 14.27
CA VAL A 228 -23.98 -0.18 13.48
C VAL A 228 -24.11 -1.40 12.59
N ASP A 229 -24.56 -2.53 13.14
CA ASP A 229 -24.83 -3.75 12.38
C ASP A 229 -25.83 -3.47 11.25
N ARG A 230 -26.95 -2.78 11.50
CA ARG A 230 -27.88 -2.40 10.41
C ARG A 230 -27.27 -1.44 9.39
N CYS A 231 -26.43 -0.51 9.83
CA CYS A 231 -25.77 0.46 8.95
C CYS A 231 -24.69 -0.21 8.07
N CYS A 232 -24.01 -1.22 8.62
CA CYS A 232 -22.80 -1.81 8.05
C CYS A 232 -22.98 -3.24 7.52
N ALA A 233 -24.07 -3.94 7.87
CA ALA A 233 -24.40 -5.25 7.30
C ALA A 233 -24.96 -5.15 5.88
N ASP A 234 -25.47 -3.98 5.47
CA ASP A 234 -26.13 -3.76 4.17
C ASP A 234 -25.28 -3.02 3.12
N THR A 235 -24.01 -2.71 3.39
CA THR A 235 -23.11 -2.35 2.28
C THR A 235 -22.59 -3.65 1.68
N THR A 236 -23.43 -4.32 0.90
CA THR A 236 -22.96 -5.34 -0.04
C THR A 236 -21.89 -4.66 -0.90
N ALA A 237 -20.62 -4.92 -0.58
CA ALA A 237 -19.54 -4.41 -1.40
C ALA A 237 -19.68 -5.04 -2.79
N PRO A 238 -19.47 -4.26 -3.87
CA PRO A 238 -19.32 -4.84 -5.20
C PRO A 238 -18.31 -6.00 -5.18
N PRO A 239 -18.51 -7.06 -5.97
CA PRO A 239 -17.53 -8.13 -6.06
C PRO A 239 -16.18 -7.59 -6.55
N ARG A 240 -15.08 -8.15 -6.06
CA ARG A 240 -13.71 -7.74 -6.38
C ARG A 240 -12.89 -8.92 -6.87
N ILE A 241 -11.86 -8.65 -7.65
CA ILE A 241 -10.87 -9.66 -8.06
C ILE A 241 -9.93 -9.87 -6.87
N THR A 242 -9.83 -11.08 -6.34
CA THR A 242 -8.95 -11.42 -5.21
C THR A 242 -7.65 -12.10 -5.64
N GLY A 243 -7.57 -12.57 -6.87
CA GLY A 243 -6.39 -13.22 -7.40
C GLY A 243 -6.41 -13.31 -8.92
N LEU A 244 -5.22 -13.30 -9.51
CA LEU A 244 -5.00 -13.36 -10.95
C LEU A 244 -3.75 -14.19 -11.25
N TRP A 245 -3.84 -15.08 -12.23
CA TRP A 245 -2.72 -15.80 -12.80
C TRP A 245 -2.71 -15.70 -14.33
N PRO A 246 -1.57 -15.42 -14.99
CA PRO A 246 -0.22 -15.28 -14.43
C PRO A 246 -0.09 -14.15 -13.41
N LYS A 247 0.82 -14.33 -12.44
CA LYS A 247 1.07 -13.31 -11.42
C LYS A 247 1.52 -12.02 -12.09
N VAL A 248 1.14 -10.89 -11.48
CA VAL A 248 1.40 -9.54 -12.01
C VAL A 248 2.43 -8.79 -11.16
N GLY A 249 3.04 -7.75 -11.74
CA GLY A 249 4.02 -6.92 -11.03
C GLY A 249 5.20 -7.71 -10.48
N THR A 250 5.57 -7.45 -9.23
CA THR A 250 6.71 -8.09 -8.54
C THR A 250 6.50 -9.57 -8.24
N GLY A 251 5.25 -10.05 -8.29
CA GLY A 251 4.94 -11.48 -8.12
C GLY A 251 5.22 -12.32 -9.36
N ALA A 252 5.42 -11.68 -10.52
CA ALA A 252 5.77 -12.36 -11.76
C ALA A 252 7.27 -12.70 -11.77
N ASN A 253 7.62 -13.95 -12.06
CA ASN A 253 9.00 -14.40 -12.23
C ASN A 253 9.13 -15.26 -13.50
N ALA A 254 10.35 -15.66 -13.83
CA ALA A 254 10.63 -16.41 -15.05
C ALA A 254 9.87 -17.75 -15.11
N ASP A 255 9.69 -18.41 -13.95
CA ASP A 255 8.94 -19.65 -13.86
C ASP A 255 7.46 -19.45 -14.14
N THR A 256 6.88 -18.40 -13.56
CA THR A 256 5.47 -18.02 -13.79
C THR A 256 5.24 -17.68 -15.25
N TRP A 257 6.17 -16.97 -15.88
CA TRP A 257 6.12 -16.65 -17.30
C TRP A 257 6.20 -17.90 -18.18
N ARG A 258 7.19 -18.77 -17.93
CA ARG A 258 7.35 -20.03 -18.67
C ARG A 258 6.13 -20.93 -18.51
N ALA A 259 5.60 -21.04 -17.30
CA ALA A 259 4.37 -21.80 -17.02
C ALA A 259 3.18 -21.21 -17.78
N PHE A 260 3.03 -19.88 -17.80
CA PHE A 260 1.96 -19.22 -18.56
C PHE A 260 2.04 -19.51 -20.06
N VAL A 261 3.23 -19.38 -20.65
CA VAL A 261 3.44 -19.65 -22.08
C VAL A 261 3.19 -21.12 -22.42
N ALA A 262 3.59 -22.04 -21.53
CA ALA A 262 3.39 -23.48 -21.71
C ALA A 262 1.93 -23.91 -21.55
N GLU A 263 1.26 -23.42 -20.50
CA GLU A 263 -0.12 -23.80 -20.16
C GLU A 263 -1.16 -23.01 -20.95
N LYS A 264 -0.79 -21.83 -21.45
CA LYS A 264 -1.67 -20.89 -22.19
C LYS A 264 -2.98 -20.68 -21.45
N ARG A 265 -2.91 -20.43 -20.16
CA ARG A 265 -4.06 -20.39 -19.25
C ARG A 265 -4.07 -19.10 -18.44
N LEU A 266 -5.24 -18.53 -18.23
CA LEU A 266 -5.48 -17.37 -17.38
C LEU A 266 -6.46 -17.81 -16.29
N GLU A 267 -6.17 -17.54 -15.02
CA GLU A 267 -7.09 -17.82 -13.91
C GLU A 267 -7.39 -16.53 -13.15
N ILE A 268 -8.65 -16.30 -12.80
CA ILE A 268 -9.13 -15.14 -12.05
C ILE A 268 -10.00 -15.63 -10.90
N ALA A 269 -9.77 -15.11 -9.69
CA ALA A 269 -10.58 -15.40 -8.51
C ALA A 269 -11.31 -14.13 -8.04
N PHE A 270 -12.51 -14.30 -7.52
CA PHE A 270 -13.39 -13.25 -7.02
C PHE A 270 -13.81 -13.53 -5.56
N ASP A 271 -14.10 -12.49 -4.78
CA ASP A 271 -14.58 -12.62 -3.39
C ASP A 271 -16.06 -13.03 -3.27
N ARG A 272 -16.79 -13.09 -4.38
CA ARG A 272 -18.21 -13.45 -4.44
C ARG A 272 -18.55 -14.19 -5.74
N PRO A 273 -19.63 -14.98 -5.78
CA PRO A 273 -20.11 -15.60 -7.01
C PRO A 273 -20.66 -14.54 -7.97
N LEU A 274 -20.35 -14.70 -9.25
CA LEU A 274 -20.77 -13.85 -10.35
C LEU A 274 -21.76 -14.61 -11.26
N VAL A 275 -22.50 -13.87 -12.10
CA VAL A 275 -23.42 -14.47 -13.06
C VAL A 275 -22.62 -15.16 -14.17
N ASP A 276 -22.74 -16.49 -14.24
CA ASP A 276 -22.04 -17.40 -15.16
C ASP A 276 -21.99 -16.93 -16.62
N ALA A 277 -23.09 -16.38 -17.14
CA ALA A 277 -23.20 -15.96 -18.54
C ALA A 277 -22.13 -14.91 -18.95
N ALA A 278 -21.61 -14.13 -18.00
CA ALA A 278 -20.55 -13.17 -18.27
C ALA A 278 -19.19 -13.84 -18.54
N PHE A 279 -18.97 -15.06 -18.03
CA PHE A 279 -17.73 -15.81 -18.24
C PHE A 279 -17.66 -16.48 -19.61
N ASP A 280 -18.79 -16.66 -20.29
CA ASP A 280 -18.83 -17.25 -21.63
C ASP A 280 -18.56 -16.20 -22.73
N ALA A 281 -18.65 -14.91 -22.40
CA ALA A 281 -18.38 -13.79 -23.30
C ALA A 281 -17.34 -12.81 -22.69
N PRO A 282 -16.09 -13.26 -22.43
CA PRO A 282 -15.09 -12.44 -21.76
C PRO A 282 -14.75 -11.16 -22.51
N ASP A 283 -14.82 -11.16 -23.85
CA ASP A 283 -14.35 -10.03 -24.67
C ASP A 283 -15.09 -8.70 -24.42
N THR A 284 -16.27 -8.72 -23.80
CA THR A 284 -17.03 -7.50 -23.48
C THR A 284 -16.51 -6.78 -22.24
N TRP A 285 -15.77 -7.45 -21.36
CA TRP A 285 -15.34 -6.91 -20.06
C TRP A 285 -13.90 -7.26 -19.68
N LEU A 286 -13.30 -8.28 -20.30
CA LEU A 286 -11.94 -8.76 -20.06
C LEU A 286 -11.13 -8.76 -21.37
N GLY A 287 -9.88 -8.35 -21.29
CA GLY A 287 -8.95 -8.39 -22.40
C GLY A 287 -7.56 -8.81 -21.95
N LEU A 288 -6.87 -9.53 -22.84
CA LEU A 288 -5.47 -9.91 -22.69
C LEU A 288 -4.74 -9.48 -23.95
N TRP A 289 -3.75 -8.62 -23.80
CA TRP A 289 -2.95 -8.11 -24.91
C TRP A 289 -1.52 -8.58 -24.82
N GLN A 290 -0.95 -8.95 -25.96
CA GLN A 290 0.48 -9.15 -26.14
C GLN A 290 1.08 -7.89 -26.75
N LEU A 291 2.04 -7.28 -26.06
CA LEU A 291 2.74 -6.08 -26.48
C LEU A 291 4.23 -6.42 -26.65
N ASP A 292 4.81 -6.06 -27.78
CA ASP A 292 6.24 -6.13 -28.03
C ASP A 292 6.70 -5.03 -29.01
N HIS A 293 7.98 -5.00 -29.34
CA HIS A 293 8.54 -3.97 -30.23
C HIS A 293 8.04 -4.07 -31.68
N LEU A 294 7.32 -5.14 -32.06
CA LEU A 294 6.67 -5.22 -33.37
C LEU A 294 5.20 -4.75 -33.30
N GLY A 295 4.67 -4.37 -32.12
CA GLY A 295 3.31 -3.86 -31.97
C GLY A 295 2.47 -4.52 -30.87
N ALA A 296 1.16 -4.32 -30.91
CA ALA A 296 0.21 -4.91 -29.97
C ALA A 296 -0.81 -5.82 -30.66
N ARG A 297 -1.21 -6.92 -30.01
CA ARG A 297 -2.35 -7.75 -30.46
C ARG A 297 -3.21 -8.17 -29.26
N ARG A 298 -4.53 -8.23 -29.46
CA ARG A 298 -5.46 -8.78 -28.48
C ARG A 298 -5.60 -10.28 -28.68
N LEU A 299 -5.35 -11.06 -27.64
CA LEU A 299 -5.43 -12.52 -27.67
C LEU A 299 -6.88 -12.97 -27.44
N THR A 300 -7.27 -14.08 -28.08
CA THR A 300 -8.56 -14.72 -27.84
C THR A 300 -8.57 -15.40 -26.47
N LEU A 301 -9.66 -15.26 -25.73
CA LEU A 301 -9.91 -15.96 -24.47
C LEU A 301 -11.09 -16.91 -24.64
N THR A 302 -10.92 -18.16 -24.24
CA THR A 302 -11.99 -19.18 -24.30
C THR A 302 -12.13 -19.82 -22.94
N ARG A 303 -13.34 -19.84 -22.37
CA ARG A 303 -13.58 -20.39 -21.02
C ARG A 303 -13.05 -21.82 -20.94
N ALA A 304 -12.23 -22.09 -19.93
CA ALA A 304 -11.60 -23.37 -19.68
C ALA A 304 -12.16 -23.99 -18.40
N GLY A 305 -12.41 -25.30 -18.43
CA GLY A 305 -12.72 -26.07 -17.23
C GLY A 305 -11.46 -26.41 -16.40
N GLY A 306 -11.66 -27.24 -15.39
CA GLY A 306 -10.60 -27.75 -14.51
C GLY A 306 -10.47 -27.00 -13.18
N ALA A 307 -9.74 -27.60 -12.24
CA ALA A 307 -9.49 -27.00 -10.94
C ALA A 307 -8.57 -25.77 -11.05
N PHE A 308 -8.77 -24.80 -10.16
CA PHE A 308 -7.85 -23.68 -9.98
C PHE A 308 -6.60 -24.17 -9.27
N THR A 309 -5.47 -24.18 -9.98
CA THR A 309 -4.19 -24.64 -9.44
C THR A 309 -3.22 -23.49 -9.20
N ARG A 310 -3.52 -22.30 -9.74
CA ARG A 310 -2.61 -21.15 -9.71
C ARG A 310 -3.15 -19.97 -8.89
N VAL A 311 -4.46 -19.89 -8.67
CA VAL A 311 -5.11 -18.91 -7.78
C VAL A 311 -5.92 -19.60 -6.67
N THR A 312 -5.97 -18.99 -5.49
CA THR A 312 -6.84 -19.45 -4.39
C THR A 312 -8.16 -18.70 -4.46
N VAL A 313 -9.27 -19.43 -4.59
CA VAL A 313 -10.63 -18.87 -4.50
C VAL A 313 -11.00 -18.75 -3.02
N PRO A 314 -11.35 -17.54 -2.52
CA PRO A 314 -11.73 -17.36 -1.12
C PRO A 314 -13.05 -18.09 -0.80
N ALA A 315 -13.29 -18.36 0.49
CA ALA A 315 -14.53 -19.01 0.93
C ALA A 315 -15.75 -18.14 0.56
N GLY A 316 -16.72 -18.74 -0.14
CA GLY A 316 -17.89 -18.02 -0.66
C GLY A 316 -17.63 -17.21 -1.93
N GLY A 317 -16.41 -17.26 -2.48
CA GLY A 317 -16.05 -16.66 -3.76
C GLY A 317 -16.24 -17.61 -4.94
N GLU A 318 -15.86 -17.15 -6.13
CA GLU A 318 -15.87 -17.92 -7.36
C GLU A 318 -14.58 -17.66 -8.16
N GLY A 319 -14.22 -18.57 -9.07
CA GLY A 319 -13.13 -18.36 -10.00
C GLY A 319 -13.56 -18.66 -11.43
N VAL A 320 -12.81 -18.12 -12.39
CA VAL A 320 -12.93 -18.44 -13.82
C VAL A 320 -11.56 -18.67 -14.43
N ALA A 321 -11.46 -19.65 -15.31
CA ALA A 321 -10.24 -19.90 -16.08
C ALA A 321 -10.52 -19.75 -17.58
N TYR A 322 -9.50 -19.31 -18.33
CA TYR A 322 -9.54 -19.18 -19.78
C TYR A 322 -8.31 -19.84 -20.41
N THR A 323 -8.51 -20.53 -21.52
CA THR A 323 -7.45 -20.84 -22.47
C THR A 323 -7.16 -19.61 -23.31
N VAL A 324 -5.88 -19.31 -23.48
CA VAL A 324 -5.38 -18.15 -24.22
C VAL A 324 -4.97 -18.60 -25.62
N GLY A 325 -5.47 -17.90 -26.65
CA GLY A 325 -5.11 -18.07 -28.05
C GLY A 325 -3.68 -17.59 -28.38
N LEU A 326 -2.69 -18.08 -27.64
CA LEU A 326 -1.29 -17.70 -27.78
C LEU A 326 -0.63 -18.56 -28.87
N GLN A 327 -0.18 -17.90 -29.94
CA GLN A 327 0.69 -18.54 -30.94
C GLN A 327 2.12 -18.57 -30.41
N SER A 328 2.71 -19.76 -30.35
CA SER A 328 4.04 -20.01 -29.77
C SER A 328 5.15 -19.40 -30.64
N GLU A 329 4.91 -19.26 -31.94
CA GLU A 329 5.82 -18.59 -32.88
C GLU A 329 5.73 -17.06 -32.67
N GLY A 330 6.86 -16.43 -32.36
CA GLY A 330 6.97 -14.96 -32.26
C GLY A 330 6.80 -14.35 -30.88
N LEU A 331 7.07 -15.09 -29.79
CA LEU A 331 7.33 -14.47 -28.48
C LEU A 331 8.75 -13.91 -28.44
N LEU A 332 8.85 -12.59 -28.38
CA LEU A 332 10.12 -11.89 -28.25
C LEU A 332 10.51 -11.80 -26.77
N THR A 333 11.81 -11.68 -26.49
CA THR A 333 12.35 -11.43 -25.13
C THR A 333 11.81 -10.14 -24.51
N SER A 334 11.28 -9.22 -25.31
CA SER A 334 10.64 -8.00 -24.86
C SER A 334 9.14 -8.15 -24.57
N THR A 335 8.52 -9.30 -24.87
CA THR A 335 7.05 -9.42 -24.81
C THR A 335 6.50 -9.15 -23.40
N VAL A 336 5.51 -8.26 -23.30
CA VAL A 336 4.72 -8.00 -22.08
C VAL A 336 3.28 -8.42 -22.35
N PHE A 337 2.65 -9.11 -21.39
CA PHE A 337 1.20 -9.29 -21.41
C PHE A 337 0.52 -8.28 -20.50
N VAL A 338 -0.53 -7.64 -21.00
CA VAL A 338 -1.40 -6.75 -20.23
C VAL A 338 -2.75 -7.44 -20.08
N VAL A 339 -3.21 -7.61 -18.84
CA VAL A 339 -4.57 -8.05 -18.51
C VAL A 339 -5.36 -6.81 -18.13
N GLY A 340 -6.50 -6.59 -18.78
CA GLY A 340 -7.39 -5.48 -18.47
C GLY A 340 -8.81 -5.94 -18.28
N SER A 341 -9.50 -5.33 -17.31
CA SER A 341 -10.93 -5.54 -17.06
C SER A 341 -11.62 -4.18 -17.13
N ARG A 342 -12.72 -4.06 -17.88
CA ARG A 342 -13.50 -2.83 -18.01
C ARG A 342 -14.96 -3.15 -17.80
N VAL A 343 -15.52 -2.64 -16.70
CA VAL A 343 -16.89 -2.95 -16.28
C VAL A 343 -17.66 -1.64 -16.18
N ALA A 344 -18.72 -1.51 -16.98
CA ALA A 344 -19.63 -0.38 -16.88
C ALA A 344 -20.42 -0.43 -15.56
N LEU A 345 -20.97 0.69 -15.11
CA LEU A 345 -21.89 0.71 -13.97
C LEU A 345 -23.11 -0.19 -14.27
N GLY A 346 -23.31 -1.24 -13.46
CA GLY A 346 -24.30 -2.28 -13.75
C GLY A 346 -23.96 -3.15 -14.97
N GLY A 347 -22.75 -3.13 -15.51
CA GLY A 347 -22.32 -4.03 -16.58
C GLY A 347 -22.05 -5.45 -16.08
N PRO A 348 -21.94 -6.45 -16.96
CA PRO A 348 -21.35 -7.74 -16.60
C PRO A 348 -19.84 -7.61 -16.34
N PRO A 349 -19.26 -8.47 -15.48
CA PRO A 349 -19.93 -9.48 -14.68
C PRO A 349 -20.58 -8.86 -13.42
N ARG A 350 -21.70 -9.43 -12.98
CA ARG A 350 -22.46 -9.01 -11.79
C ARG A 350 -22.48 -10.11 -10.75
N ALA A 351 -22.63 -9.77 -9.47
CA ALA A 351 -22.85 -10.74 -8.41
C ALA A 351 -24.11 -11.59 -8.66
N GLN A 352 -24.08 -12.88 -8.31
CA GLN A 352 -25.23 -13.79 -8.38
C GLN A 352 -26.30 -13.50 -7.29
N GLY A 353 -25.99 -12.61 -6.32
CA GLY A 353 -26.87 -12.22 -5.21
C GLY A 353 -28.00 -11.25 -5.59
N PRO A 354 -28.92 -10.98 -4.64
CA PRO A 354 -30.07 -10.09 -4.87
C PRO A 354 -29.68 -8.64 -5.12
N ASP A 355 -28.48 -8.23 -4.73
CA ASP A 355 -27.92 -6.91 -4.95
C ASP A 355 -27.47 -6.70 -6.41
N GLY A 356 -27.10 -7.78 -7.11
CA GLY A 356 -26.77 -7.76 -8.54
C GLY A 356 -25.68 -6.75 -8.93
N LEU A 357 -24.81 -6.38 -7.99
CA LEU A 357 -23.80 -5.35 -8.17
C LEU A 357 -22.78 -5.78 -9.23
N ALA A 358 -22.40 -4.85 -10.10
CA ALA A 358 -21.33 -5.08 -11.06
C ALA A 358 -19.97 -5.20 -10.36
N LEU A 359 -19.05 -5.97 -10.95
CA LEU A 359 -17.66 -6.09 -10.49
C LEU A 359 -17.02 -4.70 -10.33
N ASP A 360 -16.24 -4.56 -9.27
CA ASP A 360 -15.35 -3.44 -9.01
C ASP A 360 -13.90 -3.89 -9.32
N PRO A 361 -13.48 -3.80 -10.59
CA PRO A 361 -12.16 -4.22 -11.01
C PRO A 361 -11.09 -3.16 -10.71
N ASP A 362 -11.42 -1.98 -10.16
CA ASP A 362 -10.51 -0.82 -10.16
C ASP A 362 -9.14 -1.16 -9.56
N LEU A 363 -8.12 -1.23 -10.42
CA LEU A 363 -6.74 -1.52 -10.03
C LEU A 363 -5.76 -1.10 -11.14
N VAL A 364 -4.97 -0.08 -10.84
CA VAL A 364 -4.02 0.56 -11.77
C VAL A 364 -2.65 -0.08 -11.61
N GLY A 365 -2.26 -0.92 -12.57
CA GLY A 365 -0.98 -1.64 -12.58
C GLY A 365 -0.05 -1.29 -13.74
N THR A 366 -0.42 -0.39 -14.67
CA THR A 366 0.41 0.02 -15.81
C THR A 366 0.50 1.54 -15.93
N ALA A 367 1.52 2.08 -16.62
CA ALA A 367 1.60 3.51 -16.95
C ALA A 367 0.81 3.91 -18.22
N LEU A 368 -0.02 3.00 -18.77
CA LEU A 368 -0.89 3.27 -19.90
C LEU A 368 -1.91 4.36 -19.59
N THR A 369 -1.97 5.37 -20.46
CA THR A 369 -2.97 6.44 -20.38
C THR A 369 -4.36 5.93 -20.78
N THR A 370 -5.40 6.70 -20.47
CA THR A 370 -6.78 6.37 -20.90
C THR A 370 -6.88 6.22 -22.43
N ALA A 371 -6.15 7.03 -23.20
CA ALA A 371 -6.11 6.93 -24.65
C ALA A 371 -5.48 5.60 -25.11
N ASP A 372 -4.35 5.20 -24.50
CA ASP A 372 -3.71 3.92 -24.82
C ASP A 372 -4.63 2.74 -24.54
N ARG A 373 -5.30 2.73 -23.39
CA ARG A 373 -6.25 1.67 -23.02
C ARG A 373 -7.42 1.62 -23.99
N ASN A 374 -8.01 2.77 -24.34
CA ASN A 374 -9.07 2.82 -25.34
C ASN A 374 -8.64 2.25 -26.69
N THR A 375 -7.41 2.54 -27.13
CA THR A 375 -6.84 1.96 -28.35
C THR A 375 -6.64 0.44 -28.23
N LEU A 376 -6.17 -0.07 -27.09
CA LEU A 376 -6.08 -1.53 -26.87
C LEU A 376 -7.45 -2.21 -26.95
N TRP A 377 -8.49 -1.58 -26.39
CA TRP A 377 -9.86 -2.11 -26.42
C TRP A 377 -10.50 -2.11 -27.82
N THR A 378 -10.00 -1.33 -28.79
CA THR A 378 -10.50 -1.37 -30.18
C THR A 378 -9.91 -2.52 -31.00
N LEU A 379 -8.84 -3.16 -30.51
CA LEU A 379 -8.24 -4.31 -31.18
C LEU A 379 -9.20 -5.51 -31.15
N THR A 380 -9.40 -6.13 -32.31
CA THR A 380 -10.22 -7.34 -32.43
C THR A 380 -9.45 -8.57 -31.92
N PRO A 381 -10.03 -9.39 -31.01
CA PRO A 381 -9.38 -10.60 -30.53
C PRO A 381 -8.96 -11.54 -31.67
N GLY A 382 -7.70 -11.99 -31.66
CA GLY A 382 -7.13 -12.89 -32.67
C GLY A 382 -6.73 -12.23 -33.99
N ALA A 383 -6.96 -10.92 -34.16
CA ALA A 383 -6.48 -10.19 -35.32
C ALA A 383 -4.93 -10.10 -35.36
N PRO A 384 -4.34 -9.85 -36.55
CA PRO A 384 -2.92 -9.58 -36.67
C PRO A 384 -2.45 -8.42 -35.78
N ARG A 385 -1.14 -8.37 -35.54
CA ARG A 385 -0.51 -7.33 -34.71
C ARG A 385 -0.67 -5.95 -35.36
N ASP A 386 -1.07 -4.96 -34.56
CA ASP A 386 -1.03 -3.56 -34.95
C ASP A 386 0.36 -3.00 -34.65
N THR A 387 1.15 -2.81 -35.71
CA THR A 387 2.54 -2.34 -35.62
C THR A 387 2.65 -0.87 -35.21
N THR A 388 1.56 -0.10 -35.27
CA THR A 388 1.57 1.32 -34.86
C THR A 388 1.61 1.50 -33.34
N LEU A 389 1.34 0.42 -32.60
CA LEU A 389 1.26 0.41 -31.13
C LEU A 389 2.52 -0.12 -30.44
N ASN A 390 3.64 -0.24 -31.16
CA ASN A 390 4.89 -0.77 -30.63
C ASN A 390 5.46 0.06 -29.47
N THR A 391 5.15 1.35 -29.38
CA THR A 391 5.57 2.23 -28.27
C THR A 391 4.81 1.99 -26.96
N LEU A 392 3.75 1.18 -26.95
CA LEU A 392 3.00 0.87 -25.73
C LEU A 392 3.78 -0.02 -24.78
N ILE A 393 4.72 -0.82 -25.29
CA ILE A 393 5.53 -1.73 -24.48
C ILE A 393 6.32 -0.99 -23.39
N ASP A 394 6.89 0.17 -23.71
CA ASP A 394 7.71 0.95 -22.77
C ASP A 394 6.87 1.60 -21.67
N ARG A 395 5.54 1.68 -21.85
CA ARG A 395 4.58 2.29 -20.91
C ARG A 395 3.74 1.27 -20.15
N ALA A 396 3.77 0.01 -20.53
CA ALA A 396 2.99 -1.02 -19.86
C ALA A 396 3.51 -1.35 -18.44
N PRO A 397 4.83 -1.44 -18.19
CA PRO A 397 5.33 -1.73 -16.85
C PRO A 397 5.24 -0.55 -15.87
N LEU A 398 4.69 -0.77 -14.68
CA LEU A 398 4.95 0.05 -13.49
C LEU A 398 6.00 -0.62 -12.59
N THR A 399 6.69 0.17 -11.78
CA THR A 399 7.65 -0.34 -10.78
C THR A 399 6.99 -1.29 -9.76
N ALA A 400 5.71 -1.08 -9.45
CA ALA A 400 4.92 -1.94 -8.58
C ALA A 400 3.45 -1.97 -9.02
N VAL A 401 2.83 -3.15 -8.93
CA VAL A 401 1.38 -3.32 -9.09
C VAL A 401 0.77 -3.40 -7.69
N PRO A 402 -0.32 -2.66 -7.39
CA PRO A 402 -1.02 -2.81 -6.12
C PRO A 402 -1.42 -4.27 -5.84
N PRO A 403 -1.34 -4.74 -4.59
CA PRO A 403 -1.76 -6.10 -4.28
C PRO A 403 -3.28 -6.25 -4.45
N PHE A 404 -3.73 -7.47 -4.77
CA PHE A 404 -5.15 -7.83 -4.70
C PHE A 404 -5.63 -7.83 -3.22
N PRO A 405 -6.93 -7.58 -2.95
CA PRO A 405 -8.05 -7.47 -3.90
C PRO A 405 -8.08 -6.18 -4.71
N SER A 406 -8.71 -6.22 -5.89
CA SER A 406 -9.04 -5.02 -6.67
C SER A 406 -10.10 -4.17 -5.97
N GLY A 407 -10.32 -2.96 -6.47
CA GLY A 407 -11.52 -2.18 -6.24
C GLY A 407 -11.35 -0.96 -5.33
N ASN A 408 -12.27 -0.02 -5.48
CA ASN A 408 -12.36 1.21 -4.67
C ASN A 408 -13.65 1.32 -3.83
N GLY A 409 -14.48 0.27 -3.84
CA GLY A 409 -15.77 0.21 -3.17
C GLY A 409 -16.96 0.62 -4.05
N THR A 410 -16.73 0.97 -5.31
CA THR A 410 -17.75 1.41 -6.27
C THR A 410 -17.90 0.36 -7.37
N GLN A 411 -19.13 -0.03 -7.71
CA GLN A 411 -19.35 -0.98 -8.81
C GLN A 411 -19.00 -0.39 -10.17
N GLY A 412 -18.44 -1.22 -11.05
CA GLY A 412 -17.83 -0.79 -12.30
C GLY A 412 -16.40 -0.31 -12.10
N GLY A 413 -15.73 0.09 -13.18
CA GLY A 413 -14.35 0.57 -13.13
C GLY A 413 -13.43 -0.08 -14.17
N GLU A 414 -12.12 0.11 -14.00
CA GLU A 414 -11.11 -0.45 -14.91
C GLU A 414 -9.90 -1.03 -14.14
N MET A 415 -9.61 -2.30 -14.39
CA MET A 415 -8.32 -2.91 -14.07
C MET A 415 -7.41 -2.83 -15.28
N HIS A 416 -6.13 -2.57 -15.08
CA HIS A 416 -5.11 -2.85 -16.08
C HIS A 416 -3.79 -3.18 -15.39
N VAL A 417 -3.36 -4.42 -15.50
CA VAL A 417 -2.15 -4.97 -14.88
C VAL A 417 -1.30 -5.64 -15.93
N PHE A 418 0.00 -5.73 -15.69
CA PHE A 418 0.92 -6.38 -16.61
C PHE A 418 1.64 -7.53 -15.92
N THR A 419 2.00 -8.52 -16.73
CA THR A 419 2.92 -9.57 -16.34
C THR A 419 4.24 -9.21 -17.03
N PRO A 420 5.24 -8.68 -16.30
CA PRO A 420 6.53 -8.42 -16.91
C PRO A 420 7.08 -9.71 -17.52
N PHE A 421 7.75 -9.59 -18.65
CA PHE A 421 8.82 -10.54 -18.97
C PHE A 421 9.75 -10.58 -17.75
N PRO A 422 10.22 -11.74 -17.27
CA PRO A 422 11.17 -11.74 -16.17
C PRO A 422 12.30 -10.77 -16.50
N PRO A 423 12.60 -9.79 -15.64
CA PRO A 423 13.87 -9.10 -15.80
C PRO A 423 14.95 -10.20 -15.82
N PRO A 424 15.99 -10.08 -16.68
CA PRO A 424 17.15 -10.96 -16.60
C PRO A 424 17.91 -10.62 -15.32
N THR A 425 17.35 -10.98 -14.18
CA THR A 425 18.03 -11.04 -12.90
C THR A 425 18.30 -12.51 -12.61
N LEU A 426 19.05 -13.14 -13.51
CA LEU A 426 20.17 -13.93 -13.04
C LEU A 426 20.95 -13.02 -12.07
N GLY A 427 21.26 -13.51 -10.87
CA GLY A 427 22.08 -12.76 -9.92
C GLY A 427 23.32 -12.22 -10.63
N ALA A 428 23.95 -11.14 -10.15
CA ALA A 428 25.14 -10.59 -10.83
C ALA A 428 26.22 -11.66 -11.09
N GLU A 429 26.27 -12.70 -10.27
CA GLU A 429 27.14 -13.87 -10.44
C GLU A 429 26.75 -14.79 -11.62
N GLU A 430 25.47 -14.87 -11.97
CA GLU A 430 24.90 -15.74 -13.01
C GLU A 430 24.65 -15.03 -14.36
N ARG A 431 25.18 -13.83 -14.62
CA ARG A 431 25.01 -13.17 -15.93
C ARG A 431 26.03 -13.66 -16.95
N ALA A 432 25.59 -13.95 -18.18
CA ALA A 432 26.51 -14.15 -19.29
C ALA A 432 27.43 -12.93 -19.47
N PRO A 433 28.70 -13.10 -19.88
CA PRO A 433 29.50 -12.00 -20.39
C PRO A 433 28.74 -11.31 -21.52
N ARG A 434 28.80 -9.98 -21.62
CA ARG A 434 28.09 -9.19 -22.64
C ARG A 434 29.06 -8.51 -23.55
N LEU A 435 28.80 -8.55 -24.86
CA LEU A 435 29.58 -7.79 -25.82
C LEU A 435 29.18 -6.31 -25.75
N LEU A 436 30.11 -5.47 -25.30
CA LEU A 436 29.87 -4.04 -25.12
C LEU A 436 30.28 -3.23 -26.35
N ARG A 437 31.42 -3.55 -26.95
CA ARG A 437 31.98 -2.82 -28.10
C ARG A 437 32.76 -3.75 -29.02
N VAL A 438 32.86 -3.34 -30.27
CA VAL A 438 33.69 -3.98 -31.29
C VAL A 438 34.51 -2.91 -32.02
N TRP A 439 35.78 -3.21 -32.31
CA TRP A 439 36.62 -2.39 -33.18
C TRP A 439 37.28 -3.23 -34.28
N PRO A 440 37.32 -2.77 -35.55
CA PRO A 440 36.69 -1.54 -36.04
C PRO A 440 35.16 -1.53 -35.88
N GLU A 441 34.60 -0.33 -35.70
CA GLU A 441 33.16 -0.17 -35.49
C GLU A 441 32.40 -0.59 -36.75
N GLY A 442 31.33 -1.37 -36.56
CA GLY A 442 30.47 -1.78 -37.65
C GLY A 442 29.78 -0.57 -38.25
N GLY A 443 29.57 -0.59 -39.56
CA GLY A 443 28.85 0.42 -40.30
C GLY A 443 29.44 1.83 -40.33
N VAL A 444 30.65 1.99 -39.78
CA VAL A 444 31.40 3.24 -39.79
C VAL A 444 32.65 3.02 -40.61
N ARG A 445 32.94 3.95 -41.53
CA ARG A 445 34.26 4.00 -42.13
C ARG A 445 35.22 4.53 -41.07
N PRO A 446 36.25 3.76 -40.64
CA PRO A 446 37.24 4.27 -39.72
C PRO A 446 37.80 5.58 -40.27
N ASP A 447 38.08 6.53 -39.38
CA ASP A 447 38.81 7.72 -39.79
C ASP A 447 40.17 7.35 -40.40
N ARG A 448 40.82 8.31 -41.06
CA ARG A 448 42.08 8.03 -41.76
C ARG A 448 43.13 7.40 -40.84
N ALA A 449 43.17 7.82 -39.57
CA ALA A 449 44.07 7.27 -38.57
C ALA A 449 43.74 5.80 -38.24
N GLY A 450 42.46 5.47 -38.03
CA GLY A 450 41.96 4.12 -37.79
C GLY A 450 42.18 3.20 -38.99
N ALA A 451 41.92 3.68 -40.21
CA ALA A 451 42.18 2.92 -41.43
C ALA A 451 43.68 2.63 -41.60
N LEU A 452 44.56 3.62 -41.39
CA LEU A 452 46.01 3.42 -41.41
C LEU A 452 46.49 2.49 -40.29
N ARG A 453 45.89 2.57 -39.10
CA ARG A 453 46.18 1.68 -37.97
C ARG A 453 45.85 0.23 -38.32
N PHE A 454 44.65 0.00 -38.85
CA PHE A 454 44.22 -1.32 -39.31
C PHE A 454 45.12 -1.82 -40.46
N ALA A 455 45.45 -0.98 -41.45
CA ALA A 455 46.34 -1.35 -42.55
C ALA A 455 47.76 -1.74 -42.09
N ARG A 456 48.30 -1.06 -41.06
CA ARG A 456 49.64 -1.35 -40.52
C ARG A 456 49.67 -2.57 -39.61
N ARG A 457 48.64 -2.76 -38.80
CA ARG A 457 48.50 -3.88 -37.88
C ARG A 457 47.03 -4.30 -37.82
N PRO A 458 46.60 -5.16 -38.77
CA PRO A 458 45.24 -5.66 -38.81
C PRO A 458 44.91 -6.37 -37.49
N LEU A 459 43.91 -5.89 -36.78
CA LEU A 459 43.46 -6.46 -35.52
C LEU A 459 41.96 -6.23 -35.32
N ILE A 460 41.33 -7.09 -34.55
CA ILE A 460 39.96 -6.95 -34.05
C ILE A 460 40.01 -6.77 -32.54
N ARG A 461 39.17 -5.88 -32.00
CA ARG A 461 38.96 -5.76 -30.55
C ARG A 461 37.51 -6.09 -30.20
N LEU A 462 37.33 -6.93 -29.19
CA LEU A 462 36.04 -7.20 -28.57
C LEU A 462 36.12 -6.75 -27.11
N THR A 463 35.31 -5.76 -26.73
CA THR A 463 35.19 -5.33 -25.33
C THR A 463 33.98 -5.98 -24.71
N VAL A 464 34.19 -6.70 -23.62
CA VAL A 464 33.15 -7.41 -22.86
C VAL A 464 33.13 -6.96 -21.41
N ASP A 465 32.00 -7.10 -20.73
CA ASP A 465 31.86 -6.70 -19.32
C ASP A 465 32.47 -7.68 -18.31
N ARG A 466 32.77 -8.92 -18.72
CA ARG A 466 33.35 -9.99 -17.87
C ARG A 466 34.40 -10.80 -18.63
N ALA A 467 35.27 -11.47 -17.90
CA ALA A 467 36.31 -12.30 -18.51
C ALA A 467 35.70 -13.50 -19.24
N LEU A 468 36.19 -13.77 -20.45
CA LEU A 468 35.93 -15.01 -21.19
C LEU A 468 36.93 -16.09 -20.76
N ALA A 469 36.52 -17.35 -20.87
CA ALA A 469 37.37 -18.50 -20.57
C ALA A 469 38.58 -18.58 -21.53
N ASP A 470 39.76 -18.93 -20.99
CA ASP A 470 41.02 -19.00 -21.74
C ASP A 470 40.94 -19.92 -22.97
N ALA A 471 40.15 -21.00 -22.90
CA ALA A 471 39.96 -21.92 -24.01
C ALA A 471 39.34 -21.22 -25.24
N ALA A 472 38.36 -20.34 -25.03
CA ALA A 472 37.74 -19.57 -26.11
C ALA A 472 38.69 -18.53 -26.71
N LEU A 473 39.62 -18.00 -25.90
CA LEU A 473 40.63 -17.04 -26.35
C LEU A 473 41.79 -17.72 -27.10
N ALA A 474 42.15 -18.94 -26.70
CA ALA A 474 43.19 -19.73 -27.35
C ALA A 474 42.81 -20.20 -28.76
N ASP A 475 41.52 -20.49 -28.98
CA ASP A 475 40.98 -20.90 -30.29
C ASP A 475 39.73 -20.08 -30.69
N PRO A 476 39.92 -18.82 -31.13
CA PRO A 476 38.80 -17.95 -31.46
C PRO A 476 38.08 -18.34 -32.74
N GLU A 477 38.68 -19.17 -33.60
CA GLU A 477 38.14 -19.50 -34.93
C GLU A 477 36.80 -20.24 -34.87
N GLY A 478 36.49 -20.85 -33.73
CA GLY A 478 35.21 -21.49 -33.46
C GLY A 478 34.05 -20.49 -33.34
N TRP A 479 34.29 -19.27 -32.86
CA TRP A 479 33.22 -18.34 -32.47
C TRP A 479 33.42 -16.90 -32.97
N VAL A 480 34.61 -16.49 -33.41
CA VAL A 480 34.87 -15.22 -34.12
C VAL A 480 35.54 -15.50 -35.45
N ARG A 481 35.04 -14.89 -36.52
CA ARG A 481 35.68 -14.93 -37.84
C ARG A 481 35.65 -13.58 -38.51
N LEU A 482 36.77 -13.24 -39.14
CA LEU A 482 36.89 -12.08 -40.01
C LEU A 482 37.03 -12.53 -41.45
N PHE A 483 36.27 -11.89 -42.33
CA PHE A 483 36.29 -12.15 -43.76
C PHE A 483 36.58 -10.86 -44.51
N GLN A 484 37.38 -10.94 -45.57
CA GLN A 484 37.58 -9.86 -46.53
C GLN A 484 36.78 -10.14 -47.79
N ALA A 485 35.95 -9.18 -48.20
CA ALA A 485 35.21 -9.24 -49.44
C ALA A 485 36.17 -9.12 -50.64
N VAL A 486 36.14 -10.10 -51.54
CA VAL A 486 36.86 -10.07 -52.82
C VAL A 486 35.89 -9.60 -53.89
N ARG A 487 36.19 -8.46 -54.50
CA ARG A 487 35.33 -7.84 -55.50
C ARG A 487 35.72 -8.19 -56.93
N GLU A 488 34.71 -8.32 -57.77
CA GLU A 488 34.83 -8.33 -59.23
C GLU A 488 33.91 -7.23 -59.77
N GLY A 489 34.49 -6.06 -60.06
CA GLY A 489 33.72 -4.86 -60.39
C GLY A 489 32.96 -4.29 -59.18
N ASP A 490 31.66 -4.06 -59.34
CA ASP A 490 30.76 -3.51 -58.32
C ASP A 490 30.13 -4.58 -57.41
N ARG A 491 30.54 -5.84 -57.59
CA ARG A 491 29.98 -7.01 -56.90
C ARG A 491 31.00 -7.67 -55.99
N ILE A 492 30.53 -8.19 -54.87
CA ILE A 492 31.30 -9.09 -54.01
C ILE A 492 31.19 -10.49 -54.62
N ALA A 493 32.30 -10.99 -55.17
CA ALA A 493 32.36 -12.30 -55.83
C ALA A 493 32.50 -13.42 -54.81
N ARG A 494 33.27 -13.20 -53.73
CA ARG A 494 33.47 -14.15 -52.64
C ARG A 494 33.97 -13.47 -51.37
N PHE A 495 33.96 -14.19 -50.26
CA PHE A 495 34.64 -13.80 -49.03
C PHE A 495 35.89 -14.64 -48.84
N ARG A 496 37.04 -13.99 -48.63
CA ARG A 496 38.27 -14.64 -48.18
C ARG A 496 38.29 -14.60 -46.66
N ARG A 497 38.25 -15.76 -46.01
CA ARG A 497 38.46 -15.86 -44.57
C ARG A 497 39.89 -15.45 -44.23
N LEU A 498 40.03 -14.64 -43.18
CA LEU A 498 41.31 -14.22 -42.62
C LEU A 498 41.59 -15.05 -41.36
N GLU A 499 42.86 -15.27 -41.07
CA GLU A 499 43.31 -16.00 -39.89
C GLU A 499 43.36 -15.05 -38.68
N LEU A 500 42.82 -15.51 -37.55
CA LEU A 500 42.85 -14.78 -36.28
C LEU A 500 43.83 -15.49 -35.32
N GLY A 501 44.78 -14.73 -34.77
CA GLY A 501 45.58 -15.18 -33.65
C GLY A 501 44.75 -15.30 -32.36
N GLY A 502 45.32 -15.95 -31.35
CA GLY A 502 44.70 -16.05 -30.03
C GLY A 502 44.40 -14.67 -29.42
N GLY A 503 43.28 -14.58 -28.70
CA GLY A 503 42.85 -13.35 -28.05
C GLY A 503 43.69 -13.02 -26.83
N VAL A 504 44.28 -11.82 -26.78
CA VAL A 504 45.02 -11.34 -25.61
C VAL A 504 44.25 -10.22 -24.94
N ALA A 505 44.09 -10.30 -23.62
CA ALA A 505 43.49 -9.21 -22.85
C ALA A 505 44.43 -7.99 -22.86
N GLY A 506 43.92 -6.84 -23.28
CA GLY A 506 44.70 -5.60 -23.40
C GLY A 506 43.90 -4.37 -23.01
N ARG A 507 44.59 -3.28 -22.67
CA ARG A 507 43.98 -1.96 -22.51
C ARG A 507 44.03 -1.22 -23.85
N SER A 508 42.92 -0.58 -24.23
CA SER A 508 42.91 0.31 -25.39
C SER A 508 43.60 1.62 -25.00
N GLU A 509 44.77 1.92 -25.58
CA GLU A 509 45.55 3.13 -25.27
C GLU A 509 44.99 4.39 -25.96
N ASP A 510 44.13 4.23 -26.98
CA ASP A 510 43.80 5.28 -27.95
C ASP A 510 42.29 5.54 -28.14
N GLU A 511 41.40 4.97 -27.31
CA GLU A 511 39.95 5.07 -27.49
C GLU A 511 39.23 5.57 -26.25
N SER A 512 38.00 6.07 -26.43
CA SER A 512 37.11 6.46 -25.32
C SER A 512 37.15 5.41 -24.21
N PRO A 513 37.33 5.82 -22.94
CA PRO A 513 37.56 4.89 -21.84
C PRO A 513 36.46 3.83 -21.85
N ALA A 514 36.88 2.57 -21.94
CA ALA A 514 35.95 1.46 -21.82
C ALA A 514 35.27 1.55 -20.43
N PRO A 515 34.02 1.06 -20.29
CA PRO A 515 33.36 1.04 -18.99
C PRO A 515 34.27 0.44 -17.92
N ALA A 516 34.23 1.00 -16.71
CA ALA A 516 34.95 0.42 -15.58
C ALA A 516 34.60 -1.08 -15.48
N GLU A 517 35.62 -1.92 -15.25
CA GLU A 517 35.49 -3.39 -15.12
C GLU A 517 35.34 -4.17 -16.44
N SER A 518 35.26 -3.50 -17.60
CA SER A 518 35.28 -4.20 -18.89
C SER A 518 36.69 -4.69 -19.30
N ILE A 519 36.73 -5.78 -20.06
CA ILE A 519 37.94 -6.40 -20.58
C ILE A 519 37.91 -6.32 -22.11
N THR A 520 39.00 -5.86 -22.71
CA THR A 520 39.13 -5.82 -24.18
C THR A 520 40.07 -6.91 -24.64
N TYR A 521 39.57 -7.81 -25.49
CA TYR A 521 40.34 -8.85 -26.14
C TYR A 521 40.78 -8.39 -27.52
N ILE A 522 42.07 -8.55 -27.80
CA ILE A 522 42.71 -8.16 -29.06
C ILE A 522 43.07 -9.43 -29.83
N PHE A 523 42.59 -9.52 -31.07
CA PHE A 523 42.88 -10.61 -32.00
C PHE A 523 43.70 -10.04 -33.15
N GLU A 524 44.94 -10.50 -33.32
CA GLU A 524 45.75 -10.13 -34.48
C GLU A 524 45.22 -10.85 -35.73
N VAL A 525 45.20 -10.15 -36.85
CA VAL A 525 44.69 -10.67 -38.12
C VAL A 525 45.85 -10.82 -39.09
N THR A 526 46.02 -12.01 -39.66
CA THR A 526 47.02 -12.28 -40.71
C THR A 526 46.36 -12.40 -42.09
N GLY A 527 47.09 -11.98 -43.13
CA GLY A 527 46.63 -12.09 -44.52
C GLY A 527 45.59 -11.05 -44.97
N ALA A 528 45.28 -10.05 -44.15
CA ALA A 528 44.41 -8.93 -44.54
C ALA A 528 45.12 -8.03 -45.55
N GLU A 529 44.44 -7.69 -46.66
CA GLU A 529 44.90 -6.62 -47.54
C GLU A 529 44.43 -5.26 -46.99
N PRO A 530 45.26 -4.21 -47.04
CA PRO A 530 45.03 -2.94 -46.34
C PRO A 530 43.88 -2.10 -46.91
N ASP A 531 43.40 -2.44 -48.12
CA ASP A 531 42.26 -1.80 -48.77
C ASP A 531 41.17 -2.84 -49.03
N GLY A 532 40.02 -2.70 -48.39
CA GLY A 532 38.90 -3.61 -48.60
C GLY A 532 37.72 -3.45 -47.66
N GLU A 533 36.67 -4.22 -47.95
CA GLU A 533 35.50 -4.40 -47.10
C GLU A 533 35.64 -5.68 -46.30
N PHE A 534 35.32 -5.60 -45.02
CA PHE A 534 35.45 -6.69 -44.07
C PHE A 534 34.09 -7.01 -43.48
N LEU A 535 33.87 -8.30 -43.21
CA LEU A 535 32.72 -8.83 -42.49
C LEU A 535 33.24 -9.56 -41.25
N LEU A 536 32.87 -9.08 -40.06
CA LEU A 536 33.12 -9.76 -38.81
C LEU A 536 31.85 -10.50 -38.39
N GLN A 537 31.99 -11.78 -38.05
CA GLN A 537 30.93 -12.58 -37.45
C GLN A 537 31.37 -13.08 -36.08
N VAL A 538 30.49 -12.94 -35.08
CA VAL A 538 30.64 -13.49 -33.73
C VAL A 538 29.45 -14.42 -33.47
N ARG A 539 29.72 -15.70 -33.25
CA ARG A 539 28.73 -16.75 -32.95
C ARG A 539 28.93 -17.24 -31.54
N SER A 540 27.96 -16.96 -30.69
CA SER A 540 27.94 -17.46 -29.33
C SER A 540 26.82 -18.48 -29.19
N SER A 541 27.14 -19.76 -29.37
CA SER A 541 26.16 -20.83 -29.18
C SER A 541 26.85 -22.12 -28.73
N ASP A 542 26.08 -23.00 -28.10
CA ASP A 542 26.51 -24.33 -27.67
C ASP A 542 26.89 -25.26 -28.84
N THR A 543 26.48 -24.91 -30.06
CA THR A 543 26.85 -25.65 -31.28
C THR A 543 28.27 -25.35 -31.77
N VAL A 544 28.93 -24.32 -31.23
CA VAL A 544 30.33 -24.02 -31.53
C VAL A 544 31.24 -24.96 -30.72
N PRO A 545 32.31 -25.53 -31.30
CA PRO A 545 33.20 -26.46 -30.60
C PRO A 545 33.79 -25.91 -29.28
N VAL A 546 34.08 -24.61 -29.24
CA VAL A 546 34.57 -23.89 -28.06
C VAL A 546 33.77 -22.59 -27.91
N PRO A 547 32.61 -22.62 -27.20
CA PRO A 547 31.79 -21.42 -27.06
C PRO A 547 32.50 -20.37 -26.21
N PRO A 548 32.31 -19.07 -26.49
CA PRO A 548 32.88 -17.98 -25.70
C PRO A 548 32.12 -17.83 -24.38
N VAL A 549 32.42 -18.68 -23.40
CA VAL A 549 31.75 -18.67 -22.09
C VAL A 549 32.50 -17.79 -21.08
N GLY A 550 31.81 -17.37 -20.02
CA GLY A 550 32.44 -16.63 -18.92
C GLY A 550 33.49 -17.45 -18.18
N ALA A 551 34.60 -16.83 -17.80
CA ALA A 551 35.68 -17.48 -17.04
C ALA A 551 35.22 -17.94 -15.65
N ASP A 552 34.32 -17.18 -15.04
CA ASP A 552 33.69 -17.43 -13.74
C ASP A 552 32.29 -18.06 -13.86
N ALA A 553 31.76 -18.17 -15.07
CA ALA A 553 30.47 -18.81 -15.38
C ALA A 553 30.55 -19.63 -16.67
N PRO A 554 31.21 -20.80 -16.67
CA PRO A 554 31.56 -21.56 -17.87
C PRO A 554 30.36 -22.19 -18.61
N THR A 555 29.17 -22.10 -18.03
CA THR A 555 27.92 -22.57 -18.66
C THR A 555 27.19 -21.47 -19.41
N LEU A 556 27.62 -20.21 -19.31
CA LEU A 556 26.96 -19.06 -19.89
C LEU A 556 27.79 -18.51 -21.05
N ALA A 557 27.31 -18.73 -22.27
CA ALA A 557 27.91 -18.20 -23.49
C ALA A 557 27.74 -16.68 -23.57
N LEU A 558 28.72 -15.99 -24.18
CA LEU A 558 28.73 -14.55 -24.43
C LEU A 558 27.41 -14.11 -25.05
N ASP A 559 26.77 -13.12 -24.45
CA ASP A 559 25.60 -12.44 -24.98
C ASP A 559 26.05 -11.45 -26.06
N ALA A 560 25.79 -11.80 -27.33
CA ALA A 560 26.27 -11.07 -28.51
C ALA A 560 25.26 -11.11 -29.65
N ASP A 561 24.33 -10.15 -29.68
CA ASP A 561 23.26 -10.06 -30.67
C ASP A 561 23.24 -8.69 -31.35
N PHE A 562 23.63 -8.67 -32.63
CA PHE A 562 23.56 -7.45 -33.45
C PHE A 562 23.54 -7.77 -34.95
N LEU A 563 22.47 -7.35 -35.62
CA LEU A 563 22.29 -7.51 -37.06
C LEU A 563 22.83 -6.28 -37.79
N GLY A 564 24.14 -6.26 -38.03
CA GLY A 564 24.87 -5.13 -38.57
C GLY A 564 25.06 -5.11 -40.08
N THR A 565 24.49 -6.07 -40.81
CA THR A 565 24.55 -6.16 -42.28
C THR A 565 23.18 -6.49 -42.86
N ALA A 566 22.96 -6.23 -44.16
CA ALA A 566 21.72 -6.60 -44.85
C ALA A 566 21.70 -8.06 -45.37
N LEU A 567 22.71 -8.87 -45.01
CA LEU A 567 22.78 -10.28 -45.40
C LEU A 567 21.77 -11.11 -44.61
N ASP A 568 21.11 -12.05 -45.27
CA ASP A 568 20.24 -13.03 -44.61
C ASP A 568 21.06 -14.12 -43.87
N ASN A 569 20.41 -14.82 -42.94
CA ASN A 569 21.05 -15.84 -42.11
C ASN A 569 21.64 -17.01 -42.91
N HIS A 570 21.03 -17.38 -44.05
CA HIS A 570 21.53 -18.46 -44.88
C HIS A 570 22.83 -18.06 -45.58
N THR A 571 22.89 -16.83 -46.12
CA THR A 571 24.11 -16.25 -46.69
C THR A 571 25.21 -16.13 -45.63
N LEU A 572 24.89 -15.61 -44.45
CA LEU A 572 25.84 -15.50 -43.34
C LEU A 572 26.37 -16.87 -42.90
N PHE A 573 25.51 -17.90 -42.86
CA PHE A 573 25.92 -19.27 -42.56
C PHE A 573 26.79 -19.90 -43.63
N SER A 574 26.48 -19.67 -44.91
CA SER A 574 27.29 -20.16 -46.03
C SER A 574 28.70 -19.54 -46.02
N ILE A 575 28.79 -18.24 -45.71
CA ILE A 575 30.08 -17.54 -45.53
C ILE A 575 30.84 -18.14 -44.34
N TRP A 576 30.14 -18.37 -43.23
CA TRP A 576 30.73 -18.95 -42.03
C TRP A 576 31.29 -20.35 -42.28
N SER A 577 30.50 -21.27 -42.85
CA SER A 577 30.88 -22.66 -43.08
C SER A 577 32.04 -22.81 -44.08
N GLY A 578 32.27 -21.79 -44.91
CA GLY A 578 33.21 -21.88 -46.03
C GLY A 578 32.68 -22.80 -47.13
N ASP A 579 31.37 -23.01 -47.19
CA ASP A 579 30.74 -23.80 -48.23
C ASP A 579 31.10 -23.23 -49.60
N ARG A 580 31.56 -24.10 -50.50
CA ARG A 580 31.98 -23.71 -51.86
C ARG A 580 30.80 -23.40 -52.78
N HIS A 581 29.57 -23.33 -52.25
CA HIS A 581 28.44 -22.92 -53.05
C HIS A 581 28.63 -21.46 -53.49
N PRO A 582 28.39 -21.16 -54.77
CA PRO A 582 28.52 -19.80 -55.26
C PRO A 582 27.57 -18.91 -54.47
N LEU A 583 28.13 -17.92 -53.77
CA LEU A 583 27.33 -16.92 -53.08
C LEU A 583 26.44 -16.21 -54.11
N PRO A 584 25.20 -15.86 -53.75
CA PRO A 584 24.39 -15.00 -54.60
C PRO A 584 25.18 -13.72 -54.89
N SER A 585 25.11 -13.19 -56.12
CA SER A 585 25.88 -12.00 -56.48
C SER A 585 25.46 -10.81 -55.62
N LEU A 586 26.26 -10.46 -54.62
CA LEU A 586 25.98 -9.36 -53.69
C LEU A 586 26.45 -8.04 -54.33
N ARG A 587 25.58 -7.03 -54.37
CA ARG A 587 25.98 -5.67 -54.78
C ARG A 587 26.90 -5.06 -53.73
N GLY A 588 27.78 -4.15 -54.13
CA GLY A 588 28.75 -3.47 -53.25
C GLY A 588 28.21 -2.63 -52.09
N GLY A 589 26.90 -2.68 -51.80
CA GLY A 589 26.28 -2.12 -50.58
C GLY A 589 25.54 -3.16 -49.73
N ALA A 590 25.59 -4.44 -50.10
CA ALA A 590 24.87 -5.53 -49.41
C ALA A 590 25.36 -5.77 -47.97
N LEU A 591 26.56 -5.28 -47.65
CA LEU A 591 27.10 -5.31 -46.29
C LEU A 591 26.46 -4.26 -45.35
N GLY A 592 25.47 -3.48 -45.83
CA GLY A 592 24.40 -2.85 -45.03
C GLY A 592 24.82 -2.33 -43.67
N THR A 593 25.60 -1.26 -43.67
CA THR A 593 26.40 -0.66 -42.59
C THR A 593 25.60 -0.06 -41.42
N ARG A 594 24.89 -0.88 -40.63
CA ARG A 594 24.32 -0.38 -39.36
C ARG A 594 25.47 -0.09 -38.40
N SER A 595 25.53 1.15 -37.92
CA SER A 595 26.59 1.58 -37.01
C SER A 595 26.51 0.80 -35.69
N THR A 596 27.64 0.32 -35.16
CA THR A 596 27.70 -0.20 -33.78
C THR A 596 27.86 0.90 -32.74
N VAL A 597 28.06 2.16 -33.14
CA VAL A 597 28.31 3.27 -32.22
C VAL A 597 27.05 3.62 -31.46
N GLY A 598 27.10 3.49 -30.14
CA GLY A 598 25.97 3.80 -29.25
C GLY A 598 24.86 2.75 -29.25
N GLU A 599 25.02 1.66 -30.00
CA GLU A 599 24.07 0.55 -30.02
C GLU A 599 24.41 -0.48 -28.93
N ARG A 600 23.38 -1.19 -28.45
CA ARG A 600 23.58 -2.38 -27.61
C ARG A 600 23.87 -3.57 -28.52
N LEU A 601 24.93 -4.31 -28.20
CA LEU A 601 25.36 -5.50 -28.95
C LEU A 601 25.00 -6.82 -28.24
N PHE A 602 24.04 -6.77 -27.32
CA PHE A 602 23.63 -7.86 -26.44
C PHE A 602 22.13 -7.69 -26.11
N ASP A 603 21.42 -8.78 -25.82
CA ASP A 603 19.97 -8.77 -25.58
C ASP A 603 19.52 -9.23 -24.18
N GLY A 604 20.46 -9.72 -23.37
CA GLY A 604 20.25 -10.27 -22.03
C GLY A 604 20.22 -11.79 -21.96
N THR A 605 20.28 -12.49 -23.10
CA THR A 605 20.24 -13.95 -23.22
C THR A 605 21.64 -14.51 -23.46
N PRO A 606 22.08 -15.55 -22.74
CA PRO A 606 23.35 -16.21 -23.05
C PRO A 606 23.38 -16.75 -24.48
N GLY A 607 24.42 -16.41 -25.23
CA GLY A 607 24.55 -16.76 -26.63
C GLY A 607 24.24 -15.59 -27.58
N GLY A 608 24.01 -15.90 -28.84
CA GLY A 608 23.62 -14.90 -29.84
C GLY A 608 24.43 -14.97 -31.13
N PHE A 609 24.02 -14.12 -32.07
CA PHE A 609 24.73 -13.94 -33.33
C PHE A 609 24.90 -12.46 -33.66
N LEU A 610 26.16 -12.01 -33.67
CA LEU A 610 26.53 -10.69 -34.16
C LEU A 610 27.21 -10.80 -35.53
N HIS A 611 26.83 -9.93 -36.45
CA HIS A 611 27.56 -9.72 -37.69
C HIS A 611 27.62 -8.24 -38.04
N ILE A 612 28.81 -7.75 -38.37
CA ILE A 612 29.05 -6.35 -38.73
C ILE A 612 29.97 -6.26 -39.94
N ALA A 613 29.89 -5.16 -40.67
CA ALA A 613 30.83 -4.87 -41.75
C ALA A 613 31.47 -3.50 -41.60
N PHE A 614 32.72 -3.39 -42.04
CA PHE A 614 33.48 -2.13 -42.06
C PHE A 614 34.39 -2.08 -43.29
N THR A 615 34.82 -0.88 -43.67
CA THR A 615 35.75 -0.68 -44.81
C THR A 615 37.05 -0.09 -44.28
N ALA A 616 38.18 -0.75 -44.52
CA ALA A 616 39.49 -0.14 -44.29
C ALA A 616 40.05 0.27 -45.65
N ALA A 617 40.12 1.58 -45.92
CA ALA A 617 40.69 2.13 -47.14
C ALA A 617 41.52 3.37 -46.76
N PRO A 618 42.85 3.34 -46.94
CA PRO A 618 43.71 4.49 -46.65
C PRO A 618 43.51 5.55 -47.74
N GLU A 619 42.64 6.52 -47.49
CA GLU A 619 42.52 7.71 -48.35
C GLU A 619 43.78 8.58 -48.40
#